data_AF-A0A351R5G2-F1
#
_entry.id   AF-A0A351R5G2-F1
#
_cell.length_a   1.000
_cell.length_b   1.000
_cell.length_c   1.000
_cell.angle_alpha   90.00
_cell.angle_beta   90.00
_cell.angle_gamma   90.00
#
_symmetry.space_group_name_H-M   'P 1'
#
loop_
_entity.id
_entity.type
_entity.pdbx_description
1 polymer ?
#
loop_
_entity_poly.entity_id
_entity_poly.type
_entity_poly.pdbx_seq_one_letter_code
_entity_poly.pdbx_strand_id
1 'polypeptide(L)'
;MHSLIQEMIHYRNGLSESEEPDPQTVSEFEERYKTILSIAGDEYDYEPHGKYYRDGYNLYKRMKKYKKDHLLFLHNKNVPATNNEAERLLRKYKRKQAQAVSFRSPSSIDHLCKCMSMLVLMRRKEQTNLFREIAEIFA
;
A
#
# COMPACT_ATOMS: atom_id res chain seq x y z
N MET A 1 -17.47 -1.99 5.71
CA MET A 1 -16.29 -1.57 4.91
C MET A 1 -15.20 -2.64 4.85
N HIS A 2 -14.68 -3.11 5.99
CA HIS A 2 -13.64 -4.15 6.01
C HIS A 2 -13.99 -5.40 5.19
N SER A 3 -15.17 -5.98 5.43
CA SER A 3 -15.63 -7.19 4.71
C SER A 3 -15.71 -6.97 3.19
N LEU A 4 -16.21 -5.80 2.76
CA LEU A 4 -16.27 -5.44 1.34
C LEU A 4 -14.88 -5.40 0.71
N ILE A 5 -13.89 -4.82 1.39
CA ILE A 5 -12.50 -4.79 0.89
C ILE A 5 -11.92 -6.21 0.82
N GLN A 6 -12.21 -7.07 1.80
CA GLN A 6 -11.78 -8.47 1.76
C GLN A 6 -12.38 -9.21 0.56
N GLU A 7 -13.69 -9.04 0.31
CA GLU A 7 -14.37 -9.62 -0.85
C GLU A 7 -13.71 -9.17 -2.17
N MET A 8 -13.44 -7.86 -2.32
CA MET A 8 -12.74 -7.30 -3.48
C MET A 8 -11.34 -7.91 -3.68
N ILE A 9 -10.59 -8.13 -2.59
CA ILE A 9 -9.26 -8.74 -2.63
C ILE A 9 -9.36 -10.22 -3.05
N HIS A 10 -10.31 -10.95 -2.48
CA HIS A 10 -10.53 -12.36 -2.82
C HIS A 10 -10.95 -12.53 -4.28
N TYR A 11 -11.87 -11.69 -4.75
CA TYR A 11 -12.26 -11.63 -6.15
C TYR A 11 -11.05 -11.43 -7.06
N ARG A 12 -10.26 -10.37 -6.81
CA ARG A 12 -9.08 -10.05 -7.64
C ARG A 12 -8.01 -11.13 -7.60
N ASN A 13 -7.80 -11.78 -6.46
CA ASN A 13 -6.83 -12.88 -6.32
C ASN A 13 -7.32 -14.20 -6.94
N GLY A 14 -8.63 -14.35 -7.16
CA GLY A 14 -9.21 -15.51 -7.82
C GLY A 14 -9.08 -15.49 -9.34
N LEU A 15 -8.79 -14.33 -9.93
CA LEU A 15 -8.59 -14.16 -11.38
C LEU A 15 -7.23 -14.72 -11.80
N SER A 16 -7.18 -15.32 -13.00
CA SER A 16 -5.91 -15.74 -13.59
C SER A 16 -5.05 -14.54 -14.05
N GLU A 17 -3.76 -14.78 -14.35
CA GLU A 17 -2.84 -13.70 -14.72
C GLU A 17 -3.30 -12.91 -15.97
N SER A 18 -3.92 -13.57 -16.94
CA SER A 18 -4.41 -12.98 -18.19
C SER A 18 -5.87 -12.47 -18.14
N GLU A 19 -6.63 -12.84 -17.11
CA GLU A 19 -8.08 -12.57 -17.06
C GLU A 19 -8.39 -11.18 -16.49
N GLU A 20 -8.99 -10.32 -17.29
CA GLU A 20 -9.35 -8.98 -16.81
C GLU A 20 -10.56 -9.03 -15.86
N PRO A 21 -10.59 -8.16 -14.84
CA PRO A 21 -11.75 -8.01 -13.97
C PRO A 21 -13.01 -7.69 -14.77
N ASP A 22 -14.10 -8.40 -14.50
CA ASP A 22 -15.40 -8.14 -15.11
C ASP A 22 -15.90 -6.73 -14.74
N PRO A 23 -16.13 -5.85 -15.74
CA PRO A 23 -16.57 -4.49 -15.49
C PRO A 23 -17.86 -4.38 -14.68
N GLN A 24 -18.78 -5.33 -14.86
CA GLN A 24 -20.05 -5.33 -14.11
C GLN A 24 -19.80 -5.59 -12.63
N THR A 25 -19.08 -6.66 -12.30
CA THR A 25 -18.69 -7.01 -10.93
C THR A 25 -17.92 -5.87 -10.25
N VAL A 26 -16.98 -5.23 -10.96
CA VAL A 26 -16.22 -4.08 -10.44
C VAL A 26 -17.16 -2.90 -10.14
N SER A 27 -18.11 -2.60 -11.04
CA SER A 27 -19.10 -1.54 -10.83
C SER A 27 -19.97 -1.81 -9.59
N GLU A 28 -20.40 -3.06 -9.38
CA GLU A 28 -21.19 -3.44 -8.20
C GLU A 28 -20.39 -3.21 -6.89
N PHE A 29 -19.11 -3.56 -6.88
CA PHE A 29 -18.22 -3.28 -5.76
C PHE A 29 -18.06 -1.78 -5.50
N GLU A 30 -17.94 -0.97 -6.55
CA GLU A 30 -17.85 0.48 -6.44
C GLU A 30 -19.12 1.11 -5.89
N GLU A 31 -20.30 0.63 -6.30
CA GLU A 31 -21.58 1.11 -5.78
C GLU A 31 -21.75 0.73 -4.32
N ARG A 32 -21.47 -0.53 -3.93
CA ARG A 32 -21.47 -0.94 -2.52
C ARG A 32 -20.52 -0.08 -1.67
N TYR A 33 -19.36 0.26 -2.20
CA TYR A 33 -18.40 1.14 -1.53
C TYR A 33 -18.97 2.55 -1.34
N LYS A 34 -19.59 3.13 -2.38
CA LYS A 34 -20.26 4.44 -2.31
C LYS A 34 -21.40 4.43 -1.29
N THR A 35 -22.24 3.39 -1.28
CA THR A 35 -23.36 3.27 -0.34
C THR A 35 -22.88 3.27 1.10
N ILE A 36 -21.83 2.51 1.43
CA ILE A 36 -21.27 2.51 2.79
C ILE A 36 -20.74 3.91 3.18
N LEU A 37 -20.10 4.62 2.25
CA LEU A 37 -19.65 5.99 2.50
C LEU A 37 -20.81 6.99 2.61
N SER A 38 -21.92 6.78 1.89
CA SER A 38 -23.11 7.61 2.05
C SER A 38 -23.69 7.47 3.45
N ILE A 39 -23.92 6.22 3.88
CA ILE A 39 -24.44 5.90 5.22
C ILE A 39 -23.55 6.53 6.30
N ALA A 40 -22.23 6.35 6.20
CA ALA A 40 -21.30 6.97 7.16
C ALA A 40 -21.34 8.50 7.12
N GLY A 41 -21.59 9.10 5.95
CA GLY A 41 -21.78 10.55 5.82
C GLY A 41 -23.04 11.01 6.56
N ASP A 42 -24.17 10.35 6.29
CA ASP A 42 -25.46 10.66 6.91
C ASP A 42 -25.41 10.50 8.44
N GLU A 43 -24.73 9.46 8.94
CA GLU A 43 -24.49 9.25 10.36
C GLU A 43 -23.69 10.40 10.99
N TYR A 44 -22.61 10.85 10.33
CA TYR A 44 -21.79 11.95 10.84
C TYR A 44 -22.41 13.33 10.67
N ASP A 45 -23.35 13.50 9.74
CA ASP A 45 -24.14 14.72 9.59
C ASP A 45 -25.23 14.81 10.67
N TYR A 46 -25.84 13.67 11.04
CA TYR A 46 -26.82 13.59 12.13
C TYR A 46 -26.15 13.68 13.51
N GLU A 47 -25.09 12.90 13.75
CA GLU A 47 -24.32 12.88 14.99
C GLU A 47 -22.85 13.23 14.71
N PRO A 48 -22.49 14.52 14.85
CA PRO A 48 -21.13 14.96 14.57
C PRO A 48 -20.10 14.27 15.47
N HIS A 49 -18.96 13.96 14.87
CA HIS A 49 -17.80 13.41 15.59
C HIS A 49 -17.43 14.22 16.85
N GLY A 50 -17.31 13.51 17.98
CA GLY A 50 -16.80 14.10 19.22
C GLY A 50 -15.33 14.49 19.13
N LYS A 51 -14.86 15.37 20.04
CA LYS A 51 -13.44 15.80 20.11
C LYS A 51 -12.48 14.62 20.32
N TYR A 52 -12.92 13.59 21.04
CA TYR A 52 -12.06 12.49 21.51
C TYR A 52 -12.07 11.26 20.58
N TYR A 53 -13.04 11.13 19.66
CA TYR A 53 -13.20 9.96 18.79
C TYR A 53 -13.33 10.37 17.32
N ARG A 54 -12.22 10.84 16.75
CA ARG A 54 -12.18 11.35 15.36
C ARG A 54 -11.68 10.34 14.33
N ASP A 55 -11.17 9.20 14.76
CA ASP A 55 -10.50 8.25 13.86
C ASP A 55 -11.44 7.68 12.80
N GLY A 56 -12.68 7.33 13.19
CA GLY A 56 -13.72 6.89 12.26
C GLY A 56 -14.06 7.96 11.23
N TYR A 57 -14.27 9.20 11.66
CA TYR A 57 -14.58 10.34 10.79
C TYR A 57 -13.43 10.66 9.83
N ASN A 58 -12.19 10.64 10.32
CA ASN A 58 -10.99 10.83 9.52
C ASN A 58 -10.81 9.70 8.50
N LEU A 59 -11.08 8.46 8.90
CA LEU A 59 -11.07 7.31 8.01
C LEU A 59 -12.10 7.48 6.89
N TYR A 60 -13.36 7.77 7.24
CA TYR A 60 -14.42 8.08 6.29
C TYR A 60 -14.00 9.15 5.28
N LYS A 61 -13.51 10.31 5.77
CA LYS A 61 -13.04 11.40 4.91
C LYS A 61 -11.92 10.99 3.98
N ARG A 62 -10.93 10.24 4.46
CA ARG A 62 -9.82 9.75 3.63
C ARG A 62 -10.34 8.80 2.55
N MET A 63 -11.21 7.86 2.90
CA MET A 63 -11.78 6.89 1.96
C MET A 63 -12.63 7.58 0.88
N LYS A 64 -13.42 8.60 1.26
CA LYS A 64 -14.18 9.42 0.30
C LYS A 64 -13.26 10.21 -0.63
N LYS A 65 -12.23 10.87 -0.08
CA LYS A 65 -11.27 11.69 -0.84
C LYS A 65 -10.44 10.85 -1.82
N TYR A 66 -9.92 9.72 -1.37
CA TYR A 66 -9.00 8.87 -2.12
C TYR A 66 -9.67 7.61 -2.69
N LYS A 67 -11.00 7.63 -2.92
CA LYS A 67 -11.75 6.46 -3.44
C LYS A 67 -11.07 5.83 -4.65
N LYS A 68 -10.67 6.66 -5.63
CA LYS A 68 -10.02 6.20 -6.86
C LYS A 68 -8.75 5.40 -6.57
N ASP A 69 -7.90 5.91 -5.68
CA ASP A 69 -6.64 5.25 -5.30
C ASP A 69 -6.90 3.97 -4.50
N HIS A 70 -7.88 4.00 -3.58
CA HIS A 70 -8.26 2.86 -2.76
C HIS A 70 -8.78 1.68 -3.58
N LEU A 71 -9.43 1.94 -4.72
CA LEU A 71 -10.00 0.92 -5.60
C LEU A 71 -9.14 0.66 -6.85
N LEU A 72 -8.00 1.35 -7.00
CA LEU A 72 -7.14 1.25 -8.19
C LEU A 72 -6.67 -0.18 -8.44
N PHE A 73 -6.48 -0.97 -7.39
CA PHE A 73 -6.05 -2.36 -7.47
C PHE A 73 -7.06 -3.29 -8.16
N LEU A 74 -8.34 -2.87 -8.26
CA LEU A 74 -9.38 -3.57 -9.02
C LEU A 74 -9.28 -3.31 -10.51
N HIS A 75 -8.71 -2.17 -10.91
CA HIS A 75 -8.61 -1.75 -12.30
C HIS A 75 -7.23 -2.03 -12.90
N ASN A 76 -6.18 -2.01 -12.07
CA ASN A 76 -4.81 -2.18 -12.50
C ASN A 76 -4.13 -3.31 -11.72
N LYS A 77 -3.88 -4.44 -12.39
CA LYS A 77 -3.22 -5.61 -11.80
C LYS A 77 -1.79 -5.34 -11.34
N ASN A 78 -1.11 -4.33 -11.89
CA ASN A 78 0.24 -3.96 -11.45
C ASN A 78 0.24 -3.30 -10.06
N VAL A 79 -0.93 -2.82 -9.60
CA VAL A 79 -1.07 -2.20 -8.29
C VAL A 79 -1.48 -3.28 -7.28
N PRO A 80 -0.64 -3.59 -6.27
CA PRO A 80 -1.01 -4.56 -5.25
C PRO A 80 -2.16 -4.03 -4.40
N ALA A 81 -3.03 -4.92 -3.91
CA ALA A 81 -4.15 -4.54 -3.05
C ALA A 81 -3.72 -4.14 -1.62
N THR A 82 -2.45 -4.37 -1.27
CA THR A 82 -1.90 -4.06 0.06
C THR A 82 -0.59 -3.32 -0.08
N ASN A 83 -0.30 -2.45 0.89
CA ASN A 83 0.97 -1.73 1.00
C ASN A 83 2.05 -2.54 1.76
N ASN A 84 1.80 -3.83 2.04
CA ASN A 84 2.63 -4.69 2.88
C ASN A 84 4.10 -4.73 2.44
N GLU A 85 4.36 -4.77 1.14
CA GLU A 85 5.71 -4.77 0.60
C GLU A 85 6.44 -3.46 0.90
N ALA A 86 5.78 -2.32 0.63
CA ALA A 86 6.33 -1.00 0.92
C ALA A 86 6.64 -0.84 2.42
N GLU A 87 5.71 -1.24 3.29
CA GLU A 87 5.93 -1.21 4.74
C GLU A 87 7.09 -2.11 5.17
N ARG A 88 7.17 -3.33 4.63
CA ARG A 88 8.23 -4.29 4.93
C ARG A 88 9.61 -3.74 4.55
N LEU A 89 9.73 -3.11 3.40
CA LEU A 89 10.97 -2.48 2.95
C LEU A 89 11.32 -1.27 3.82
N LEU A 90 10.33 -0.40 4.11
CA LEU A 90 10.51 0.79 4.93
C LEU A 90 10.90 0.45 6.39
N ARG A 91 10.44 -0.69 6.93
CA ARG A 91 10.83 -1.17 8.27
C ARG A 91 12.35 -1.33 8.42
N LYS A 92 13.09 -1.68 7.36
CA LYS A 92 14.56 -1.77 7.42
C LYS A 92 15.20 -0.39 7.59
N TYR A 93 14.74 0.57 6.81
CA TYR A 93 15.16 1.96 6.92
C TYR A 93 14.87 2.54 8.31
N LYS A 94 13.63 2.41 8.80
CA LYS A 94 13.22 2.93 10.13
C LYS A 94 14.07 2.36 11.26
N ARG A 95 14.40 1.06 11.22
CA ARG A 95 15.32 0.44 12.18
C ARG A 95 16.72 1.04 12.11
N LYS A 96 17.24 1.28 10.91
CA LYS A 96 18.56 1.91 10.74
C LYS A 96 18.58 3.36 11.22
N GLN A 97 17.50 4.10 10.96
CA GLN A 97 17.31 5.46 11.46
C GLN A 97 17.31 5.48 12.99
N ALA A 98 16.58 4.56 13.64
CA ALA A 98 16.57 4.44 15.10
C ALA A 98 17.96 4.08 15.67
N GLN A 99 18.70 3.17 15.04
CA GLN A 99 20.06 2.81 15.44
C GLN A 99 21.03 3.98 15.28
N ALA A 100 20.94 4.73 14.19
CA ALA A 100 21.83 5.85 13.90
C ALA A 100 21.49 7.11 14.73
N VAL A 101 20.30 7.15 15.34
CA VAL A 101 19.69 8.31 16.04
C VAL A 101 19.39 9.48 15.11
N SER A 102 20.35 9.88 14.27
CA SER A 102 20.18 10.86 13.19
C SER A 102 21.15 10.56 12.03
N PHE A 103 20.78 10.99 10.83
CA PHE A 103 21.69 11.00 9.69
C PHE A 103 22.39 12.37 9.63
N ARG A 104 23.67 12.38 9.28
CA ARG A 104 24.49 13.60 9.23
C ARG A 104 24.10 14.55 8.10
N SER A 105 23.39 14.06 7.08
CA SER A 105 22.94 14.84 5.93
C SER A 105 21.81 14.12 5.18
N PRO A 106 21.00 14.85 4.37
CA PRO A 106 20.07 14.25 3.42
C PRO A 106 20.77 13.31 2.42
N SER A 107 21.99 13.64 1.99
CA SER A 107 22.77 12.76 1.11
C SER A 107 23.09 11.41 1.77
N SER A 108 23.31 11.38 3.09
CA SER A 108 23.55 10.12 3.82
C SER A 108 22.30 9.21 3.80
N ILE A 109 21.10 9.81 3.84
CA ILE A 109 19.83 9.09 3.72
C ILE A 109 19.67 8.52 2.32
N ASP A 110 19.94 9.33 1.30
CA ASP A 110 19.86 8.93 -0.10
C ASP A 110 20.82 7.77 -0.43
N HIS A 111 22.08 7.86 0.00
CA HIS A 111 23.04 6.77 -0.15
C HIS A 111 22.57 5.48 0.53
N LEU A 112 22.04 5.57 1.76
CA LEU A 112 21.50 4.40 2.45
C LEU A 112 20.35 3.76 1.65
N CYS A 113 19.39 4.57 1.19
CA CYS A 113 18.26 4.10 0.39
C CYS A 113 18.74 3.44 -0.91
N LYS A 114 19.67 4.05 -1.64
CA LYS A 114 20.28 3.50 -2.86
C LYS A 114 20.96 2.14 -2.60
N CYS A 115 21.79 2.05 -1.57
CA CYS A 115 22.46 0.80 -1.19
C CYS A 115 21.44 -0.29 -0.82
N MET A 116 20.41 0.04 -0.03
CA MET A 116 19.36 -0.93 0.32
C MET A 116 18.58 -1.40 -0.91
N SER A 117 18.21 -0.49 -1.82
CA SER A 117 17.53 -0.81 -3.07
C SER A 117 18.36 -1.75 -3.93
N MET A 118 19.66 -1.47 -4.10
CA MET A 118 20.59 -2.33 -4.82
C MET A 118 20.61 -3.75 -4.24
N LEU A 119 20.80 -3.88 -2.92
CA LEU A 119 20.82 -5.19 -2.24
C LEU A 119 19.49 -5.95 -2.38
N VAL A 120 18.36 -5.25 -2.36
CA VAL A 120 17.04 -5.86 -2.55
C VAL A 120 16.88 -6.37 -3.98
N LEU A 121 17.34 -5.61 -4.99
CA LEU A 121 17.28 -6.00 -6.39
C LEU A 121 18.18 -7.21 -6.68
N MET A 122 19.41 -7.20 -6.18
CA MET A 122 20.35 -8.32 -6.32
C MET A 122 19.77 -9.60 -5.72
N ARG A 123 19.20 -9.52 -4.51
CA ARG A 123 18.61 -10.70 -3.84
C ARG A 123 17.40 -11.27 -4.58
N ARG A 124 16.69 -10.49 -5.40
CA ARG A 124 15.58 -10.99 -6.22
C ARG A 124 16.05 -11.82 -7.41
N LYS A 125 17.31 -11.69 -7.82
CA LYS A 125 17.90 -12.54 -8.85
C LYS A 125 18.25 -13.88 -8.20
N GLU A 126 17.41 -14.89 -8.41
CA GLU A 126 17.57 -16.20 -7.76
C GLU A 126 18.84 -16.97 -8.17
N GLN A 127 19.52 -16.55 -9.26
CA GLN A 127 20.62 -17.30 -9.87
C GLN A 127 22.04 -16.78 -9.54
N THR A 128 22.19 -15.71 -8.77
CA THR A 128 23.50 -15.08 -8.53
C THR A 128 23.88 -15.03 -7.06
N ASN A 129 25.15 -15.33 -6.76
CA ASN A 129 25.69 -15.19 -5.42
C ASN A 129 25.82 -13.69 -5.09
N LEU A 130 25.06 -13.23 -4.09
CA LEU A 130 25.03 -11.82 -3.67
C LEU A 130 26.42 -11.25 -3.37
N PHE A 131 27.28 -12.02 -2.69
CA PHE A 131 28.62 -11.55 -2.34
C PHE A 131 29.50 -11.38 -3.58
N ARG A 132 29.35 -12.28 -4.56
CA ARG A 132 30.07 -12.18 -5.82
C ARG A 132 29.61 -10.97 -6.64
N GLU A 133 28.31 -10.72 -6.76
CA GLU A 133 27.80 -9.53 -7.47
C GLU A 133 28.27 -8.24 -6.80
N ILE A 134 28.28 -8.19 -5.46
CA ILE A 134 28.80 -7.03 -4.74
C ILE A 134 30.30 -6.86 -5.03
N ALA A 135 31.08 -7.95 -4.98
CA ALA A 135 32.50 -7.89 -5.28
C ALA A 135 32.77 -7.38 -6.71
N GLU A 136 31.98 -7.80 -7.70
CA GLU A 136 32.10 -7.34 -9.10
C GLU A 136 31.78 -5.85 -9.28
N ILE A 137 30.90 -5.26 -8.47
CA ILE A 137 30.58 -3.82 -8.54
C ILE A 137 31.67 -2.94 -7.91
N PHE A 138 32.38 -3.45 -6.90
CA PHE A 138 33.37 -2.69 -6.12
C PHE A 138 34.83 -3.11 -6.38
N ALA A 139 35.07 -4.00 -7.35
CA ALA A 139 36.40 -4.37 -7.82
C ALA A 139 37.02 -3.24 -8.65
#